data_AF-A0A5C4LLK2-F1
#
_entry.id   AF-A0A5C4LLK2-F1
#
_cell.length_a   1.000
_cell.length_b   1.000
_cell.length_c   1.000
_cell.angle_alpha   90.00
_cell.angle_beta   90.00
_cell.angle_gamma   90.00
#
_symmetry.space_group_name_H-M   'P 1'
#
loop_
_entity.id
_entity.type
_entity.pdbx_description
1 polymer ?
#
loop_
_entity_poly.entity_id
_entity_poly.type
_entity_poly.pdbx_seq_one_letter_code
_entity_poly.pdbx_strand_id
1 'polypeptide(L)' 'MGNPASAYCTSVGGRLEIRKEAKGEAGYCHLPDGRVVEEWQLFRAANRAKN' A
#
# COMPACT_ATOMS: atom_id res chain seq x y z
N MET A 1 -15.80 -4.50 5.14
CA MET A 1 -14.48 -5.01 5.57
C MET A 1 -13.48 -4.62 4.50
N GLY A 2 -12.65 -3.60 4.73
CA GLY A 2 -11.67 -3.13 3.74
C GLY A 2 -10.33 -3.85 3.89
N ASN A 3 -9.53 -3.88 2.84
CA ASN A 3 -8.15 -4.34 2.93
C ASN A 3 -7.36 -3.37 3.85
N PRO A 4 -6.75 -3.84 4.96
CA PRO A 4 -6.03 -2.97 5.89
C PRO A 4 -4.84 -2.27 5.26
N ALA A 5 -4.18 -2.88 4.27
CA ALA A 5 -3.09 -2.25 3.54
C ALA A 5 -3.58 -1.09 2.67
N SER A 6 -4.73 -1.27 2.00
CA SER A 6 -5.39 -0.23 1.22
C SER A 6 -5.83 0.93 2.11
N ALA A 7 -6.43 0.62 3.27
CA ALA A 7 -6.81 1.63 4.24
C ALA A 7 -5.60 2.42 4.77
N TYR A 8 -4.49 1.73 5.01
CA TYR A 8 -3.25 2.36 5.45
C TYR A 8 -2.66 3.28 4.38
N CYS A 9 -2.66 2.85 3.11
CA CYS A 9 -2.22 3.69 1.99
C CYS A 9 -2.95 5.04 1.96
N THR A 10 -4.28 5.02 2.02
CA THR A 10 -5.09 6.24 2.06
C THR A 10 -4.86 7.04 3.34
N SER A 11 -4.66 6.37 4.48
CA SER A 11 -4.39 7.01 5.78
C SER A 11 -3.08 7.79 5.81
N VAL A 12 -2.07 7.42 5.03
CA VAL A 12 -0.79 8.15 4.94
C VAL A 12 -0.79 9.21 3.82
N GLY A 13 -1.96 9.54 3.26
CA GLY A 13 -2.10 10.50 2.17
C GLY A 13 -1.68 9.94 0.80
N GLY A 14 -1.53 8.61 0.69
CA GLY A 14 -1.24 7.95 -0.57
C GLY A 14 -2.49 7.68 -1.41
N ARG A 15 -2.28 7.42 -2.69
CA ARG A 15 -3.32 7.00 -3.64
C ARG A 15 -3.15 5.51 -3.96
N LEU A 16 -4.23 4.75 -3.77
CA LEU A 16 -4.27 3.34 -4.14
C LEU A 16 -4.42 3.16 -5.66
N GLU A 17 -3.66 2.22 -6.22
CA GLU A 17 -3.76 1.77 -7.60
C GLU A 17 -3.76 0.24 -7.63
N ILE A 18 -4.78 -0.37 -8.24
CA ILE A 18 -4.81 -1.82 -8.43
C ILE A 18 -4.20 -2.13 -9.80
N ARG A 19 -3.16 -2.97 -9.81
CA ARG A 19 -2.51 -3.44 -11.02
C ARG A 19 -2.78 -4.92 -11.22
N LYS A 20 -3.04 -5.30 -12.46
CA LYS A 20 -3.04 -6.71 -12.89
C LYS A 20 -1.60 -7.14 -13.14
N GLU A 21 -1.17 -8.16 -12.43
CA GLU A 21 0.12 -8.81 -12.55
C GLU A 21 -0.04 -10.25 -13.05
N ALA A 22 1.08 -10.88 -13.42
CA ALA A 22 1.08 -12.26 -13.91
C ALA A 22 0.49 -13.28 -12.90
N LYS A 23 0.47 -12.93 -11.60
CA LYS A 23 -0.04 -13.79 -10.52
C LYS A 23 -1.42 -13.37 -9.98
N GLY A 24 -2.08 -12.38 -10.57
CA GLY A 24 -3.37 -11.87 -10.09
C GLY A 24 -3.42 -10.35 -10.03
N GLU A 25 -4.13 -9.80 -9.05
CA GLU A 25 -4.18 -8.35 -8.82
C GLU A 25 -3.36 -7.98 -7.58
N ALA A 26 -2.58 -6.90 -7.69
CA ALA A 26 -1.78 -6.36 -6.60
C ALA A 26 -2.08 -4.86 -6.45
N GLY A 27 -2.21 -4.39 -5.22
CA GLY A 27 -2.37 -2.97 -4.93
C GLY A 27 -1.04 -2.29 -4.69
N TYR A 28 -0.91 -1.10 -5.27
CA TYR A 28 0.22 -0.23 -5.15
C TYR A 28 -0.24 1.10 -4.54
N CYS A 29 0.56 1.61 -3.61
CA CYS A 29 0.36 2.90 -2.98
C CYS A 29 1.31 3.94 -3.59
N HIS A 30 0.73 4.96 -4.20
CA HIS A 30 1.44 6.16 -4.65
C HIS A 30 1.52 7.14 -3.49
N LEU A 31 2.71 7.27 -2.92
CA LEU A 31 2.98 8.12 -1.77
C LEU A 31 3.15 9.58 -2.19
N PRO A 32 2.85 10.55 -1.30
CA PRO A 32 3.00 11.99 -1.59
C PRO A 32 4.45 12.42 -1.83
N ASP A 33 5.43 11.62 -1.41
CA ASP A 33 6.85 11.82 -1.70
C ASP A 33 7.28 11.33 -3.10
N GLY A 34 6.32 10.85 -3.91
CA GLY A 34 6.54 10.36 -5.27
C GLY A 34 6.94 8.88 -5.33
N ARG A 35 7.11 8.19 -4.19
CA ARG A 35 7.40 6.75 -4.21
C ARG A 35 6.15 5.95 -4.54
N VAL A 36 6.34 4.83 -5.23
CA VAL A 36 5.30 3.82 -5.43
C VAL A 36 5.76 2.53 -4.77
N VAL A 37 4.96 2.04 -3.84
CA VAL A 37 5.27 0.84 -3.05
C VAL A 37 4.07 -0.09 -3.02
N GLU A 38 4.30 -1.40 -3.00
CA GLU A 38 3.22 -2.38 -2.84
C GLU A 38 2.51 -2.16 -1.49
N GLU A 39 1.17 -2.22 -1.49
CA GLU A 39 0.37 -1.80 -0.33
C GLU A 39 0.69 -2.61 0.93
N TRP A 40 0.90 -3.92 0.80
CA TRP A 40 1.22 -4.80 1.92
C TRP A 40 2.67 -4.64 2.38
N GLN A 41 3.59 -4.34 1.48
CA GLN A 41 4.97 -3.99 1.83
C GLN A 41 4.99 -2.72 2.69
N LEU A 42 4.25 -1.69 2.28
CA LEU A 42 4.10 -0.45 3.04
C LEU A 42 3.48 -0.72 4.42
N PHE A 43 2.37 -1.46 4.47
CA PHE A 43 1.69 -1.80 5.71
C PHE A 43 2.60 -2.59 6.66
N ARG A 44 3.30 -3.62 6.18
CA ARG A 44 4.23 -4.42 7.00
C ARG A 44 5.43 -3.61 7.49
N ALA A 45 5.99 -2.73 6.66
CA ALA A 45 7.09 -1.87 7.05
C ALA A 45 6.67 -0.92 8.18
N ALA A 46 5.47 -0.33 8.08
CA ALA A 46 4.92 0.53 9.12
C ALA A 46 4.65 -0.21 10.45
N ASN A 47 4.21 -1.47 10.39
CA ASN A 47 4.03 -2.28 11.59
C ASN A 47 5.37 -2.73 12.22
N ARG A 48 6.42 -2.93 11.41
CA ARG A 48 7.77 -3.23 11.91
C ARG A 48 8.44 -2.04 12.57
N ALA A 49 8.22 -0.82 12.07
CA ALA A 49 8.79 0.41 12.63
C ALA A 49 8.18 0.83 13.98
N LYS A 50 7.13 0.15 14.44
CA LYS A 50 6.48 0.40 15.74
C LYS A 50 6.99 -0.48 16.89
N ASN A 51 8.02 -1.29 16.63
CA ASN A 51 8.70 -2.16 17.59
C ASN A 51 10.19 -1.84 17.64
#